data_AF-A0A968CKZ5-F1
#
_entry.id   AF-A0A968CKZ5-F1
#
_cell.length_a   1.000
_cell.length_b   1.000
_cell.length_c   1.000
_cell.angle_alpha   90.00
_cell.angle_beta   90.00
_cell.angle_gamma   90.00
#
_symmetry.space_group_name_H-M   'P 1'
#
loop_
_entity.id
_entity.type
_entity.pdbx_description
1 polymer ?
#
loop_
_entity_poly.entity_id
_entity_poly.type
_entity_poly.pdbx_seq_one_letter_code
_entity_poly.pdbx_strand_id
1 'polypeptide(L)'
;MPATPAPVPEVPAEPEPVAPYVEAAMARKRMPVWIIPVLLFLPLWAIYYVGYLERPGGEPEGLLFEGGEIYAAQCASCHGAGGGGGSGRQLNGGEVLLTFPAEGGYDGLAGHMAWVINGTDGTRANEGSAYGSPDHPDGQRQTGGFGNMSGFANLNIEELSAVVYYERVTHGQLDAETAETELRVLEEFIEHREEEGITEWAGETVADLSTELDAARAAVGGGGEAAAG
;
A
#
# COMPACT_ATOMS: atom_id res chain seq x y z
N MET A 1 28.40 -82.05 64.42
CA MET A 1 27.48 -81.11 63.72
C MET A 1 27.17 -81.73 62.37
N PRO A 2 25.90 -81.92 61.97
CA PRO A 2 25.59 -82.49 60.66
C PRO A 2 25.87 -81.44 59.56
N ALA A 3 26.42 -81.89 58.44
CA ALA A 3 26.74 -81.05 57.29
C ALA A 3 25.47 -80.61 56.57
N THR A 4 25.33 -79.31 56.35
CA THR A 4 24.29 -78.71 55.52
C THR A 4 24.54 -79.07 54.04
N PRO A 5 23.56 -79.58 53.28
CA PRO A 5 23.76 -79.87 51.87
C PRO A 5 23.81 -78.56 51.06
N ALA A 6 24.69 -78.53 50.06
CA ALA A 6 24.87 -77.39 49.15
C ALA A 6 23.62 -77.20 48.26
N PRO A 7 23.24 -75.94 47.93
CA PRO A 7 22.08 -75.68 47.09
C PRO A 7 22.35 -76.10 45.64
N VAL A 8 21.36 -76.75 45.02
CA VAL A 8 21.36 -77.08 43.59
C VAL A 8 21.06 -75.80 42.80
N PRO A 9 21.79 -75.49 41.71
CA PRO A 9 21.51 -74.30 40.90
C PRO A 9 20.18 -74.47 40.15
N GLU A 10 19.27 -73.50 40.30
CA GLU A 10 18.08 -73.38 39.47
C GLU A 10 18.49 -72.96 38.05
N VAL A 11 18.18 -73.81 37.07
CA VAL A 11 18.35 -73.49 35.64
C VAL A 11 17.25 -72.50 35.24
N PRO A 12 17.57 -71.32 34.67
CA PRO A 12 16.56 -70.37 34.22
C PRO A 12 15.68 -71.01 33.15
N ALA A 13 14.36 -70.95 33.32
CA ALA A 13 13.40 -71.44 32.33
C ALA A 13 13.53 -70.61 31.02
N GLU A 14 13.54 -71.30 29.88
CA GLU A 14 13.56 -70.68 28.55
C GLU A 14 12.28 -69.84 28.34
N PRO A 15 12.37 -68.63 27.75
CA PRO A 15 11.20 -67.79 27.53
C PRO A 15 10.26 -68.44 26.51
N GLU A 16 8.97 -68.53 26.84
CA GLU A 16 7.95 -69.10 25.97
C GLU A 16 7.88 -68.40 24.60
N PRO A 17 7.65 -69.16 23.51
CA PRO A 17 7.58 -68.58 22.17
C PRO A 17 6.38 -67.65 22.05
N VAL A 18 6.64 -66.45 21.52
CA VAL A 18 5.63 -65.40 21.36
C VAL A 18 4.52 -65.91 20.44
N ALA A 19 3.26 -65.82 20.87
CA ALA A 19 2.15 -66.38 20.10
C ALA A 19 1.98 -65.69 18.73
N PRO A 20 1.60 -66.42 17.66
CA PRO A 20 1.52 -65.86 16.29
C PRO A 20 0.60 -64.64 16.13
N TYR A 21 -0.45 -64.52 16.96
CA TYR A 21 -1.35 -63.35 16.95
C TYR A 21 -0.68 -62.10 17.53
N VAL A 22 0.41 -62.26 18.29
CA VAL A 22 1.22 -61.18 18.87
C VAL A 22 2.32 -60.74 17.89
N GLU A 23 2.79 -61.62 17.01
CA GLU A 23 3.80 -61.28 15.98
C GLU A 23 3.33 -60.14 15.08
N ALA A 24 2.07 -60.18 14.63
CA ALA A 24 1.46 -59.12 13.83
C ALA A 24 1.28 -57.80 14.60
N ALA A 25 1.13 -57.85 15.93
CA ALA A 25 1.06 -56.65 16.77
C ALA A 25 2.46 -56.04 16.98
N MET A 26 3.49 -56.87 17.13
CA MET A 26 4.87 -56.44 17.34
C MET A 26 5.54 -55.92 16.07
N ALA A 27 5.12 -56.40 14.89
CA ALA A 27 5.63 -55.95 13.59
C ALA A 27 5.09 -54.57 13.15
N ARG A 28 4.10 -53.99 13.85
CA ARG A 28 3.58 -52.65 13.50
C ARG A 28 4.60 -51.57 13.81
N LYS A 29 4.95 -50.80 12.77
CA LYS A 29 5.76 -49.59 12.89
C LYS A 29 5.01 -48.59 13.76
N ARG A 30 5.56 -48.28 14.94
CA ARG A 30 4.98 -47.32 15.87
C ARG A 30 5.37 -45.92 15.41
N MET A 31 4.43 -44.98 15.42
CA MET A 31 4.78 -43.58 15.21
C MET A 31 5.69 -43.13 16.37
N PRO A 32 6.85 -42.52 16.07
CA PRO A 32 7.68 -41.94 17.11
C PRO A 32 6.89 -40.91 17.92
N VAL A 33 7.03 -40.97 19.25
CA VAL A 33 6.29 -40.10 20.17
C VAL A 33 6.58 -38.61 19.94
N TRP A 34 7.73 -38.26 19.34
CA TRP A 34 8.09 -36.89 18.97
C TRP A 34 7.22 -36.28 17.86
N ILE A 35 6.51 -37.09 17.07
CA ILE A 35 5.62 -36.57 16.01
C ILE A 35 4.45 -35.80 16.61
N ILE A 36 3.94 -36.24 17.76
CA ILE A 36 2.78 -35.62 18.42
C ILE A 36 3.05 -34.14 18.77
N PRO A 37 4.12 -33.77 19.50
CA PRO A 37 4.41 -32.37 19.77
C PRO A 37 4.74 -31.55 18.51
N VAL A 38 5.35 -32.14 17.48
CA VAL A 38 5.63 -31.44 16.21
C VAL A 38 4.34 -31.08 15.48
N LEU A 39 3.39 -32.02 15.37
CA LEU A 39 2.09 -31.77 14.73
C LEU A 39 1.23 -30.76 15.50
N LEU A 40 1.37 -30.70 16.83
CA LEU A 40 0.72 -29.68 17.65
C LEU A 40 1.40 -28.31 17.56
N PHE A 41 2.72 -28.27 17.39
CA PHE A 41 3.50 -27.04 17.27
C PHE A 41 3.36 -26.38 15.90
N LEU A 42 3.28 -27.16 14.82
CA LEU A 42 3.16 -26.65 13.45
C LEU A 42 2.04 -25.62 13.23
N PRO A 43 0.77 -25.85 13.64
CA PRO A 43 -0.28 -24.85 13.47
C PRO A 43 -0.06 -23.60 14.33
N LEU A 44 0.48 -23.74 15.54
CA LEU A 44 0.83 -22.59 16.39
C LEU A 44 1.97 -21.76 15.81
N TRP A 45 3.02 -22.43 15.31
CA TRP A 45 4.12 -21.80 14.60
C TRP A 45 3.63 -21.11 13.34
N ALA A 46 2.73 -21.72 12.56
CA ALA A 46 2.18 -21.13 11.35
C ALA A 46 1.38 -19.86 11.64
N ILE A 47 0.52 -19.86 12.68
CA ILE A 47 -0.21 -18.66 13.12
C ILE A 47 0.77 -17.58 13.59
N TYR A 48 1.77 -17.94 14.38
CA TYR A 48 2.80 -16.99 14.83
C TYR A 48 3.64 -16.45 13.67
N TYR A 49 4.01 -17.29 12.72
CA TYR A 49 4.83 -16.95 11.55
C TYR A 49 4.04 -16.06 10.58
N VAL A 50 2.79 -16.42 10.27
CA VAL A 50 1.90 -15.60 9.45
C VAL A 50 1.58 -14.29 10.18
N GLY A 51 1.25 -14.30 11.47
CA GLY A 51 0.99 -13.09 12.25
C GLY A 51 2.21 -12.20 12.49
N TYR A 52 3.43 -12.72 12.34
CA TYR A 52 4.68 -11.95 12.37
C TYR A 52 5.04 -11.37 10.99
N LEU A 53 4.64 -12.06 9.91
CA LEU A 53 4.80 -11.57 8.54
C LEU A 53 3.66 -10.64 8.11
N GLU A 54 2.49 -10.74 8.75
CA GLU A 54 1.50 -9.67 8.80
C GLU A 54 2.22 -8.46 9.41
N ARG A 55 2.52 -7.47 8.56
CA ARG A 55 3.26 -6.27 8.94
C ARG A 55 2.66 -5.73 10.24
N PRO A 56 3.46 -5.54 11.32
CA PRO A 56 2.95 -4.82 12.48
C PRO A 56 2.53 -3.43 11.99
N GLY A 57 1.26 -3.09 12.17
CA GLY A 57 0.80 -1.73 11.94
C GLY A 57 1.65 -0.77 12.78
N GLY A 58 2.35 0.15 12.13
CA GLY A 58 3.05 1.26 12.78
C GLY A 58 4.55 1.39 12.48
N GLU A 59 4.92 1.53 11.22
CA GLU A 59 5.69 2.70 10.78
C GLU A 59 4.72 3.48 9.89
N PRO A 60 4.72 4.82 9.88
CA PRO A 60 3.82 5.56 9.01
C PRO A 60 4.35 5.45 7.57
N GLU A 61 4.06 4.32 6.93
CA GLU A 61 4.46 4.02 5.56
C GLU A 61 3.26 4.22 4.62
N GLY A 62 3.53 4.72 3.42
CA GLY A 62 2.54 4.94 2.36
C GLY A 62 2.37 6.42 1.97
N LEU A 63 1.78 6.63 0.79
CA LEU A 63 1.66 7.92 0.13
C LEU A 63 1.05 9.02 1.03
N LEU A 64 0.14 8.67 1.94
CA LEU A 64 -0.48 9.67 2.82
C LEU A 64 0.52 10.26 3.83
N PHE A 65 1.40 9.44 4.41
CA PHE A 65 2.37 9.95 5.38
C PHE A 65 3.49 10.71 4.70
N GLU A 66 4.08 10.12 3.66
CA GLU A 66 5.15 10.74 2.88
C GLU A 66 4.70 12.08 2.28
N GLY A 67 3.49 12.11 1.72
CA GLY A 67 2.88 13.34 1.22
C GLY A 67 2.74 14.42 2.28
N GLY A 68 2.46 14.04 3.54
CA GLY A 68 2.39 14.97 4.66
C GLY A 68 3.74 15.60 5.01
N GLU A 69 4.82 14.81 4.98
CA GLU A 69 6.19 15.31 5.21
C GLU A 69 6.63 16.26 4.08
N ILE A 70 6.35 15.90 2.82
CA ILE A 70 6.64 16.73 1.65
C ILE A 70 5.83 18.02 1.71
N TYR A 71 4.53 17.94 2.03
CA TYR A 71 3.66 19.10 2.17
C TYR A 71 4.21 20.07 3.22
N ALA A 72 4.58 19.56 4.40
CA ALA A 72 5.15 20.36 5.47
C ALA A 72 6.46 21.05 5.06
N ALA A 73 7.31 20.35 4.29
CA ALA A 73 8.61 20.85 3.85
C ALA A 73 8.51 21.87 2.70
N GLN A 74 7.60 21.69 1.75
CA GLN A 74 7.60 22.41 0.47
C GLN A 74 6.36 23.27 0.23
N CYS A 75 5.18 22.84 0.67
CA CYS A 75 3.90 23.49 0.32
C CYS A 75 3.41 24.44 1.43
N ALA A 76 3.58 24.03 2.69
CA ALA A 76 3.00 24.68 3.87
C ALA A 76 3.45 26.13 4.08
N SER A 77 4.62 26.52 3.57
CA SER A 77 5.12 27.91 3.68
C SER A 77 4.24 28.93 2.94
N CYS A 78 3.58 28.50 1.86
CA CYS A 78 2.68 29.33 1.05
C CYS A 78 1.20 29.01 1.31
N HIS A 79 0.86 27.72 1.42
CA HIS A 79 -0.51 27.25 1.59
C HIS A 79 -0.94 27.11 3.06
N GLY A 80 -0.03 27.36 4.01
CA GLY A 80 -0.24 27.22 5.44
C GLY A 80 -0.20 25.76 5.90
N ALA A 81 0.26 25.51 7.13
CA ALA A 81 0.40 24.14 7.66
C ALA A 81 -0.89 23.30 7.66
N GLY A 82 -2.06 23.96 7.74
CA GLY A 82 -3.36 23.30 7.65
C GLY A 82 -4.07 23.50 6.31
N GLY A 83 -3.38 23.94 5.26
CA GLY A 83 -3.99 24.27 3.97
C GLY A 83 -4.88 25.51 3.98
N GLY A 84 -4.74 26.39 4.98
CA GLY A 84 -5.58 27.59 5.13
C GLY A 84 -5.29 28.73 4.16
N GLY A 85 -4.25 28.59 3.32
CA GLY A 85 -3.77 29.62 2.41
C GLY A 85 -2.80 30.60 3.06
N GLY A 86 -2.40 31.60 2.27
CA GLY A 86 -1.43 32.62 2.64
C GLY A 86 -1.03 33.40 1.40
N SER A 87 0.23 33.25 0.99
CA SER A 87 0.67 33.63 -0.36
C SER A 87 0.20 32.63 -1.42
N GLY A 88 -0.04 31.38 -1.03
CA GLY A 88 -0.74 30.36 -1.82
C GLY A 88 -2.24 30.38 -1.57
N ARG A 89 -3.01 29.80 -2.49
CA ARG A 89 -4.46 29.64 -2.33
C ARG A 89 -4.79 28.73 -1.14
N GLN A 90 -5.96 28.92 -0.55
CA GLN A 90 -6.52 27.93 0.36
C GLN A 90 -6.66 26.58 -0.34
N LEU A 91 -6.34 25.50 0.37
CA LEU A 91 -6.49 24.12 -0.07
C LEU A 91 -7.54 23.39 0.77
N ASN A 92 -7.63 23.73 2.05
CA ASN A 92 -8.52 23.04 2.99
C ASN A 92 -10.00 23.41 2.82
N GLY A 93 -10.88 22.68 3.51
CA GLY A 93 -12.32 22.91 3.46
C GLY A 93 -12.95 22.47 2.14
N GLY A 94 -12.33 21.50 1.45
CA GLY A 94 -12.80 20.99 0.17
C GLY A 94 -12.38 21.83 -1.04
N GLU A 95 -11.63 22.91 -0.84
CA GLU A 95 -11.22 23.82 -1.92
C GLU A 95 -10.37 23.13 -2.99
N VAL A 96 -9.49 22.19 -2.58
CA VAL A 96 -8.78 21.32 -3.53
C VAL A 96 -9.74 20.59 -4.46
N LEU A 97 -10.82 19.99 -3.94
CA LEU A 97 -11.77 19.22 -4.74
C LEU A 97 -12.77 20.09 -5.53
N LEU A 98 -12.98 21.35 -5.13
CA LEU A 98 -13.69 22.30 -5.99
C LEU A 98 -12.86 22.63 -7.25
N THR A 99 -11.54 22.76 -7.09
CA THR A 99 -10.63 23.04 -8.21
C THR A 99 -10.31 21.77 -9.02
N PHE A 100 -10.14 20.64 -8.35
CA PHE A 100 -9.72 19.37 -8.93
C PHE A 100 -10.68 18.24 -8.48
N PRO A 101 -11.91 18.21 -9.01
CA PRO A 101 -12.95 17.30 -8.54
C PRO A 101 -12.56 15.83 -8.76
N ALA A 102 -12.94 14.96 -7.81
CA ALA A 102 -12.69 13.52 -7.94
C ALA A 102 -13.54 12.85 -9.04
N GLU A 103 -14.69 13.45 -9.35
CA GLU A 103 -15.61 12.97 -10.37
C GLU A 103 -16.11 14.11 -11.24
N GLY A 104 -16.58 13.80 -12.45
CA GLY A 104 -17.20 14.76 -13.36
C GLY A 104 -16.56 14.77 -14.74
N GLY A 105 -16.77 15.86 -15.48
CA GLY A 105 -16.26 16.01 -16.86
C GLY A 105 -14.79 16.43 -16.95
N TYR A 106 -14.12 16.66 -15.82
CA TYR A 106 -12.71 17.04 -15.74
C TYR A 106 -11.97 16.02 -14.88
N ASP A 107 -10.87 15.46 -15.38
CA ASP A 107 -10.02 14.56 -14.59
C ASP A 107 -9.26 15.37 -13.54
N GLY A 108 -9.82 15.44 -12.32
CA GLY A 108 -9.23 16.23 -11.26
C GLY A 108 -7.96 15.64 -10.69
N LEU A 109 -7.76 14.32 -10.69
CA LEU A 109 -6.50 13.74 -10.22
C LEU A 109 -5.36 14.12 -11.19
N ALA A 110 -5.56 13.89 -12.49
CA ALA A 110 -4.61 14.29 -13.53
C ALA A 110 -4.39 15.81 -13.52
N GLY A 111 -5.47 16.59 -13.39
CA GLY A 111 -5.45 18.03 -13.30
C GLY A 111 -4.63 18.55 -12.13
N HIS A 112 -4.77 17.92 -10.97
CA HIS A 112 -4.03 18.30 -9.77
C HIS A 112 -2.54 18.02 -9.92
N MET A 113 -2.19 16.82 -10.40
CA MET A 113 -0.80 16.44 -10.68
C MET A 113 -0.16 17.39 -11.70
N ALA A 114 -0.81 17.63 -12.84
CA ALA A 114 -0.32 18.55 -13.87
C ALA A 114 -0.08 19.96 -13.31
N TRP A 115 -0.95 20.48 -12.45
CA TRP A 115 -0.76 21.78 -11.82
C TRP A 115 0.45 21.82 -10.88
N VAL A 116 0.66 20.80 -10.05
CA VAL A 116 1.80 20.72 -9.12
C VAL A 116 3.12 20.54 -9.87
N ILE A 117 3.15 19.70 -10.90
CA ILE A 117 4.33 19.48 -11.76
C ILE A 117 4.77 20.80 -12.39
N ASN A 118 3.84 21.49 -13.05
CA ASN A 118 4.15 22.58 -13.96
C ASN A 118 4.19 23.96 -13.28
N GLY A 119 3.39 24.16 -12.24
CA GLY A 119 3.16 25.47 -11.64
C GLY A 119 2.64 26.50 -12.64
N THR A 120 2.72 27.78 -12.29
CA THR A 120 2.11 28.86 -13.07
C THR A 120 2.70 29.02 -14.47
N ASP A 121 4.02 28.95 -14.60
CA ASP A 121 4.68 29.21 -15.88
C ASP A 121 4.65 27.98 -16.80
N GLY A 122 4.84 26.77 -16.25
CA GLY A 122 4.71 25.53 -17.01
C GLY A 122 3.28 25.33 -17.50
N THR A 123 2.27 25.53 -16.65
CA THR A 123 0.87 25.41 -17.07
C THR A 123 0.55 26.46 -18.13
N ARG A 124 1.09 27.67 -18.05
CA ARG A 124 0.91 28.67 -19.12
C ARG A 124 1.49 28.22 -20.46
N ALA A 125 2.61 27.51 -20.45
CA ALA A 125 3.23 26.99 -21.65
C ALA A 125 2.49 25.78 -22.23
N ASN A 126 2.00 24.88 -21.36
CA ASN A 126 1.51 23.56 -21.75
C ASN A 126 -0.03 23.50 -21.89
N GLU A 127 -0.75 24.22 -21.03
CA GLU A 127 -2.23 24.20 -20.90
C GLU A 127 -2.90 25.54 -21.24
N GLY A 128 -2.13 26.63 -21.21
CA GLY A 128 -2.62 27.99 -21.42
C GLY A 128 -2.99 28.72 -20.13
N SER A 129 -3.97 29.62 -20.19
CA SER A 129 -4.20 30.60 -19.11
C SER A 129 -5.02 30.09 -17.92
N ALA A 130 -5.51 28.85 -17.95
CA ALA A 130 -6.42 28.31 -16.93
C ALA A 130 -5.96 26.94 -16.42
N TYR A 131 -6.41 26.56 -15.23
CA TYR A 131 -6.19 25.24 -14.63
C TYR A 131 -7.38 24.85 -13.74
N GLY A 132 -7.47 23.56 -13.41
CA GLY A 132 -8.59 22.99 -12.67
C GLY A 132 -9.89 22.95 -13.47
N SER A 133 -10.97 22.54 -12.82
CA SER A 133 -12.27 22.33 -13.43
C SER A 133 -12.89 23.64 -13.93
N PRO A 134 -13.45 23.67 -15.15
CA PRO A 134 -14.24 24.81 -15.63
C PRO A 134 -15.52 25.02 -14.82
N ASP A 135 -15.99 23.99 -14.13
CA ASP A 135 -17.22 23.99 -13.32
C ASP A 135 -17.00 24.47 -11.88
N HIS A 136 -15.79 24.95 -11.54
CA HIS A 136 -15.50 25.54 -10.24
C HIS A 136 -16.52 26.67 -9.92
N PRO A 137 -17.14 26.71 -8.72
CA PRO A 137 -18.21 27.68 -8.40
C PRO A 137 -17.83 29.16 -8.58
N ASP A 138 -16.58 29.52 -8.26
CA ASP A 138 -16.03 30.87 -8.47
C ASP A 138 -15.42 31.10 -9.87
N GLY A 139 -15.69 30.20 -10.81
CA GLY A 139 -15.06 30.14 -12.12
C GLY A 139 -13.70 29.46 -12.10
N GLN A 140 -13.29 28.96 -13.28
CA GLN A 140 -12.04 28.26 -13.48
C GLN A 140 -10.84 29.09 -13.03
N ARG A 141 -9.90 28.44 -12.33
CA ARG A 141 -8.70 29.12 -11.85
C ARG A 141 -7.82 29.56 -13.02
N GLN A 142 -7.25 30.76 -12.90
CA GLN A 142 -6.40 31.37 -13.93
C GLN A 142 -4.93 31.40 -13.49
N THR A 143 -4.00 31.10 -14.40
CA THR A 143 -2.56 31.08 -14.14
C THR A 143 -2.05 32.49 -13.82
N GLY A 144 -1.44 32.68 -12.65
CA GLY A 144 -1.00 33.99 -12.15
C GLY A 144 -2.12 34.86 -11.56
N GLY A 145 -3.38 34.38 -11.52
CA GLY A 145 -4.52 35.15 -11.03
C GLY A 145 -4.56 35.39 -9.50
N PHE A 146 -3.69 34.73 -8.73
CA PHE A 146 -3.57 34.89 -7.26
C PHE A 146 -2.10 34.98 -6.79
N GLY A 147 -1.16 34.96 -7.73
CA GLY A 147 0.25 34.76 -7.47
C GLY A 147 0.82 33.66 -8.37
N ASN A 148 2.15 33.56 -8.40
CA ASN A 148 2.85 32.55 -9.16
C ASN A 148 3.24 31.40 -8.23
N MET A 149 2.69 30.21 -8.51
CA MET A 149 3.13 28.96 -7.91
C MET A 149 4.29 28.41 -8.73
N SER A 150 5.39 28.01 -8.07
CA SER A 150 6.48 27.28 -8.72
C SER A 150 6.00 25.89 -9.17
N GLY A 151 6.60 25.36 -10.24
CA GLY A 151 6.45 23.94 -10.56
C GLY A 151 7.33 23.09 -9.65
N PHE A 152 6.87 21.88 -9.32
CA PHE A 152 7.54 20.93 -8.45
C PHE A 152 7.99 19.66 -9.19
N ALA A 153 8.27 19.78 -10.49
CA ALA A 153 8.88 18.72 -11.32
C ALA A 153 10.25 18.21 -10.80
N ASN A 154 10.82 18.83 -9.77
CA ASN A 154 12.00 18.34 -9.06
C ASN A 154 11.71 17.21 -8.05
N LEU A 155 10.45 16.97 -7.69
CA LEU A 155 10.05 15.81 -6.93
C LEU A 155 10.05 14.59 -7.83
N ASN A 156 10.39 13.42 -7.30
CA ASN A 156 10.26 12.17 -8.06
C ASN A 156 8.78 11.77 -8.26
N ILE A 157 8.55 10.67 -8.98
CA ILE A 157 7.19 10.22 -9.32
C ILE A 157 6.35 9.90 -8.07
N GLU A 158 6.95 9.18 -7.12
CA GLU A 158 6.31 8.77 -5.86
C GLU A 158 6.07 9.98 -4.94
N GLU A 159 7.08 10.84 -4.74
CA GLU A 159 7.00 12.03 -3.90
C GLU A 159 5.88 12.99 -4.34
N LEU A 160 5.77 13.26 -5.65
CA LEU A 160 4.73 14.15 -6.17
C LEU A 160 3.35 13.51 -6.08
N SER A 161 3.25 12.21 -6.36
CA SER A 161 2.00 11.45 -6.20
C SER A 161 1.55 11.43 -4.74
N ALA A 162 2.50 11.28 -3.81
CA ALA A 162 2.27 11.29 -2.37
C ALA A 162 1.70 12.62 -1.89
N VAL A 163 2.33 13.76 -2.25
CA VAL A 163 1.84 15.07 -1.81
C VAL A 163 0.49 15.42 -2.43
N VAL A 164 0.26 15.07 -3.70
CA VAL A 164 -1.05 15.26 -4.35
C VAL A 164 -2.12 14.42 -3.64
N TYR A 165 -1.84 13.16 -3.32
CA TYR A 165 -2.74 12.30 -2.57
C TYR A 165 -3.04 12.88 -1.17
N TYR A 166 -2.00 13.30 -0.45
CA TYR A 166 -2.14 13.93 0.86
C TYR A 166 -3.02 15.19 0.81
N GLU A 167 -2.82 16.07 -0.16
CA GLU A 167 -3.62 17.28 -0.30
C GLU A 167 -5.08 16.96 -0.61
N ARG A 168 -5.35 15.98 -1.49
CA ARG A 168 -6.72 15.55 -1.82
C ARG A 168 -7.45 14.92 -0.64
N VAL A 169 -6.78 14.05 0.12
CA VAL A 169 -7.36 13.39 1.30
C VAL A 169 -7.49 14.36 2.47
N THR A 170 -6.40 15.01 2.87
CA THR A 170 -6.32 15.79 4.10
C THR A 170 -6.97 17.18 3.97
N HIS A 171 -6.71 17.88 2.86
CA HIS A 171 -7.23 19.24 2.65
C HIS A 171 -8.51 19.23 1.82
N GLY A 172 -8.57 18.37 0.79
CA GLY A 172 -9.75 18.14 -0.02
C GLY A 172 -10.87 17.42 0.72
N GLN A 173 -10.57 16.69 1.81
CA GLN A 173 -11.54 15.90 2.57
C GLN A 173 -12.26 14.86 1.69
N LEU A 174 -11.49 14.23 0.80
CA LEU A 174 -11.96 13.12 -0.02
C LEU A 174 -12.55 12.02 0.87
N ASP A 175 -13.70 11.45 0.49
CA ASP A 175 -14.29 10.36 1.25
C ASP A 175 -13.42 9.11 1.18
N ALA A 176 -13.60 8.22 2.16
CA ALA A 176 -12.70 7.08 2.33
C ALA A 176 -12.70 6.10 1.14
N GLU A 177 -13.84 5.92 0.46
CA GLU A 177 -13.97 4.98 -0.66
C GLU A 177 -13.25 5.52 -1.90
N THR A 178 -13.47 6.79 -2.22
CA THR A 178 -12.77 7.45 -3.31
C THR A 178 -11.28 7.59 -2.99
N ALA A 179 -10.90 7.88 -1.74
CA ALA A 179 -9.50 7.94 -1.32
C ALA A 179 -8.77 6.59 -1.45
N GLU A 180 -9.43 5.48 -1.13
CA GLU A 180 -8.86 4.14 -1.34
C GLU A 180 -8.70 3.82 -2.83
N THR A 181 -9.67 4.23 -3.65
CA THR A 181 -9.60 4.04 -5.10
C THR A 181 -8.48 4.87 -5.72
N GLU A 182 -8.37 6.15 -5.38
CA GLU A 182 -7.28 7.02 -5.88
C GLU A 182 -5.91 6.53 -5.42
N LEU A 183 -5.79 5.99 -4.19
CA LEU A 183 -4.55 5.39 -3.71
C LEU A 183 -4.10 4.26 -4.63
N ARG A 184 -4.98 3.30 -4.91
CA ARG A 184 -4.67 2.15 -5.77
C ARG A 184 -4.30 2.58 -7.19
N VAL A 185 -4.97 3.60 -7.72
CA VAL A 185 -4.67 4.16 -9.04
C VAL A 185 -3.28 4.79 -9.06
N LEU A 186 -2.90 5.54 -8.02
CA LEU A 186 -1.58 6.15 -7.93
C LEU A 186 -0.47 5.11 -7.75
N GLU A 187 -0.69 4.07 -6.95
CA GLU A 187 0.26 2.97 -6.79
C GLU A 187 0.53 2.26 -8.13
N GLU A 188 -0.54 1.92 -8.87
CA GLU A 188 -0.42 1.32 -10.21
C GLU A 188 0.28 2.26 -11.21
N PHE A 189 -0.04 3.56 -11.16
CA PHE A 189 0.61 4.57 -12.00
C PHE A 189 2.13 4.68 -11.70
N ILE A 190 2.50 4.68 -10.42
CA ILE A 190 3.91 4.71 -9.99
C ILE A 190 4.64 3.45 -10.46
N GLU A 191 4.05 2.27 -10.23
CA GLU A 191 4.62 0.99 -10.63
C GLU A 191 4.83 0.94 -12.15
N HIS A 192 3.83 1.35 -12.93
CA HIS A 192 3.94 1.38 -14.39
C HIS A 192 5.08 2.30 -14.87
N ARG A 193 5.20 3.51 -14.31
CA ARG A 193 6.30 4.42 -14.65
C ARG A 193 7.67 3.86 -14.25
N GLU A 194 7.76 3.18 -13.10
CA GLU A 194 9.00 2.52 -12.67
C GLU A 194 9.41 1.41 -13.65
N GLU A 195 8.46 0.58 -14.10
CA GLU A 195 8.70 -0.48 -15.09
C GLU A 195 9.19 0.06 -16.44
N GLU A 196 8.64 1.21 -16.86
CA GLU A 196 9.08 1.92 -18.07
C GLU A 196 10.40 2.69 -17.87
N GLY A 197 10.91 2.77 -16.64
CA GLY A 197 12.12 3.51 -16.30
C GLY A 197 11.95 5.03 -16.35
N ILE A 198 10.71 5.52 -16.25
CA ILE A 198 10.37 6.94 -16.24
C ILE A 198 10.53 7.46 -14.81
N THR A 199 11.54 8.30 -14.59
CA THR A 199 11.92 8.77 -13.24
C THR A 199 11.83 10.29 -13.07
N GLU A 200 11.66 11.03 -14.16
CA GLU A 200 11.60 12.49 -14.16
C GLU A 200 10.32 12.98 -14.84
N TRP A 201 9.83 14.13 -14.40
CA TRP A 201 8.69 14.82 -15.01
C TRP A 201 9.14 15.62 -16.23
N ALA A 202 8.35 15.56 -17.31
CA ALA A 202 8.61 16.26 -18.57
C ALA A 202 7.70 17.48 -18.78
N GLY A 203 6.93 17.88 -17.76
CA GLY A 203 5.96 18.96 -17.86
C GLY A 203 4.64 18.48 -18.46
N GLU A 204 4.22 17.29 -18.04
CA GLU A 204 3.07 16.56 -18.54
C GLU A 204 1.80 17.40 -18.49
N THR A 205 1.01 17.30 -19.56
CA THR A 205 -0.32 17.91 -19.62
C THR A 205 -1.33 17.08 -18.85
N VAL A 206 -2.49 17.68 -18.56
CA VAL A 206 -3.66 16.98 -18.04
C VAL A 206 -4.02 15.83 -18.97
N ALA A 207 -3.93 16.01 -20.29
CA ALA A 207 -4.25 14.97 -21.26
C ALA A 207 -3.27 13.79 -21.22
N ASP A 208 -1.97 14.06 -21.07
CA ASP A 208 -0.94 13.03 -20.94
C ASP A 208 -1.20 12.20 -19.67
N LEU A 209 -1.34 12.87 -18.53
CA LEU A 209 -1.59 12.22 -17.25
C LEU A 209 -2.94 11.51 -17.19
N SER A 210 -3.99 12.06 -17.81
CA SER A 210 -5.31 11.38 -17.86
C SER A 210 -5.19 10.06 -18.61
N THR A 211 -4.40 10.01 -19.69
CA THR A 211 -4.19 8.78 -20.46
C THR A 211 -3.51 7.71 -19.62
N GLU A 212 -2.45 8.07 -18.89
CA GLU A 212 -1.71 7.15 -18.02
C GLU A 212 -2.56 6.71 -16.81
N LEU A 213 -3.25 7.65 -16.15
CA LEU A 213 -4.13 7.36 -15.02
C LEU A 213 -5.37 6.55 -15.42
N ASP A 214 -5.89 6.72 -16.64
CA ASP A 214 -6.97 5.87 -17.16
C ASP A 214 -6.52 4.43 -17.38
N ALA A 215 -5.28 4.22 -17.82
CA ALA A 215 -4.70 2.88 -17.90
C ALA A 215 -4.58 2.25 -16.50
N ALA A 216 -4.11 3.01 -15.50
CA ALA A 216 -4.04 2.57 -14.12
C ALA A 216 -5.43 2.26 -13.53
N ARG A 217 -6.42 3.13 -13.75
CA ARG A 217 -7.83 2.88 -13.37
C ARG A 217 -8.37 1.59 -13.99
N ALA A 218 -8.08 1.33 -15.25
CA ALA A 218 -8.50 0.11 -15.93
C ALA A 218 -7.87 -1.14 -15.31
N ALA A 219 -6.58 -1.10 -14.95
CA ALA A 219 -5.89 -2.19 -14.27
C ALA A 219 -6.47 -2.46 -12.87
N VAL A 220 -6.66 -1.40 -12.07
CA VAL A 220 -7.26 -1.46 -10.73
C VAL A 220 -8.68 -2.04 -10.77
N GLY A 221 -9.48 -1.64 -11.76
CA GLY A 221 -10.84 -2.14 -11.98
C GLY A 221 -10.89 -3.59 -12.45
N GLY A 222 -9.96 -4.01 -13.33
CA GLY A 222 -9.88 -5.39 -13.85
C GLY A 222 -9.40 -6.42 -12.82
N GLY A 223 -8.56 -6.02 -11.87
CA GLY A 223 -8.04 -6.90 -10.80
C GLY A 223 -9.10 -7.39 -9.81
N GLY A 224 -10.23 -6.67 -9.67
CA GLY A 224 -11.33 -7.06 -8.78
C GLY A 224 -12.14 -8.28 -9.26
N GLU A 225 -12.16 -8.55 -10.57
CA GLU A 225 -12.97 -9.63 -11.16
C GLU A 225 -12.24 -10.98 -11.16
N ALA A 226 -10.90 -10.98 -11.15
CA ALA A 226 -10.09 -12.20 -11.11
C ALA A 226 -10.06 -12.87 -9.71
N ALA A 227 -10.40 -12.16 -8.65
CA ALA A 227 -10.43 -12.69 -7.27
C ALA A 227 -11.77 -13.34 -6.89
N ALA A 228 -12.78 -13.31 -7.77
CA ALA A 228 -14.13 -13.82 -7.53
C ALA A 228 -14.46 -15.12 -8.30
N GLY A 229 -13.46 -15.76 -8.94
CA GLY A 229 -13.61 -16.97 -9.76
C GLY A 229 -13.12 -18.25 -9.11
#